data_AF-A0A4U9CWN8-F1
#
_entry.id   AF-A0A4U9CWN8-F1
#
_cell.length_a   1.000
_cell.length_b   1.000
_cell.length_c   1.000
_cell.angle_alpha   90.00
_cell.angle_beta   90.00
_cell.angle_gamma   90.00
#
_symmetry.space_group_name_H-M   'P 1'
#
loop_
_entity.id
_entity.type
_entity.pdbx_description
1 polymer ?
#
loop_
_entity_poly.entity_id
_entity_poly.type
_entity_poly.pdbx_seq_one_letter_code
_entity_poly.pdbx_strand_id
1 'polypeptide(L)'
;MDDIIRVFPATMELATMAIIVGAGLGIPLGVLAAARRNSLSDYVVRIISLAGYSTPIFWVGMIGLLVFYAWLGWVGGAGRVDLGLDGIVPRRTGLMTVDALLAGNGRVFWNAIIT
;
A
#
# COMPACT_ATOMS: atom_id res chain seq x y z
N MET A 1 -6.23 -4.43 -27.01
CA MET A 1 -5.37 -5.28 -26.14
C MET A 1 -4.26 -4.46 -25.49
N ASP A 2 -3.76 -3.43 -26.16
CA ASP A 2 -2.64 -2.60 -25.69
C ASP A 2 -2.92 -1.83 -24.39
N ASP A 3 -4.18 -1.42 -24.15
CA ASP A 3 -4.56 -0.73 -22.91
C ASP A 3 -4.39 -1.60 -21.65
N ILE A 4 -4.71 -2.89 -21.76
CA ILE A 4 -4.56 -3.85 -20.65
C ILE A 4 -3.09 -4.02 -20.32
N ILE A 5 -2.25 -4.21 -21.35
CA ILE A 5 -0.80 -4.39 -21.21
C ILE A 5 -0.16 -3.14 -20.57
N ARG A 6 -0.71 -1.95 -20.84
CA ARG A 6 -0.22 -0.69 -20.27
C ARG A 6 -0.47 -0.55 -18.76
N VAL A 7 -1.63 -1.00 -18.26
CA VAL A 7 -2.00 -0.86 -16.84
C VAL A 7 -1.62 -2.08 -16.00
N PHE A 8 -1.45 -3.24 -16.64
CA PHE A 8 -1.16 -4.50 -15.98
C PHE A 8 0.09 -4.45 -15.06
N PRO A 9 1.24 -3.92 -15.48
CA PRO A 9 2.42 -3.84 -14.62
C PRO A 9 2.14 -3.05 -13.33
N ALA A 10 1.44 -1.92 -13.42
CA ALA A 10 1.12 -1.11 -12.26
C ALA A 10 0.17 -1.84 -11.28
N THR A 11 -0.79 -2.60 -11.79
CA THR A 11 -1.68 -3.41 -10.94
C THR A 11 -0.94 -4.56 -10.26
N MET A 12 0.01 -5.20 -10.95
CA MET A 12 0.83 -6.26 -10.39
C MET A 12 1.76 -5.74 -9.28
N GLU A 13 2.37 -4.57 -9.50
CA GLU A 13 3.18 -3.86 -8.51
C GLU A 13 2.36 -3.61 -7.23
N LEU A 14 1.20 -2.97 -7.37
CA LEU A 14 0.30 -2.66 -6.27
C LEU A 14 -0.19 -3.92 -5.53
N ALA A 15 -0.63 -4.94 -6.26
CA ALA A 15 -1.12 -6.19 -5.67
C ALA A 15 -0.02 -6.91 -4.88
N THR A 16 1.21 -6.94 -5.41
CA THR A 16 2.36 -7.57 -4.74
C THR A 16 2.68 -6.85 -3.44
N MET A 17 2.72 -5.51 -3.44
CA MET A 17 2.94 -4.71 -2.23
C MET A 17 1.82 -4.92 -1.21
N ALA A 18 0.57 -4.91 -1.64
CA ALA A 18 -0.59 -5.16 -0.78
C ALA A 18 -0.52 -6.54 -0.11
N ILE A 19 -0.10 -7.57 -0.84
CA ILE A 19 0.08 -8.93 -0.30
C ILE A 19 1.21 -8.96 0.73
N ILE A 20 2.37 -8.36 0.41
CA ILE A 20 3.53 -8.36 1.33
C ILE A 20 3.17 -7.66 2.64
N VAL A 21 2.58 -6.46 2.57
CA VAL A 21 2.20 -5.69 3.76
C VAL A 21 1.05 -6.36 4.51
N GLY A 22 0.01 -6.79 3.78
CA GLY A 22 -1.17 -7.44 4.35
C GLY A 22 -0.84 -8.76 5.03
N ALA A 23 -0.04 -9.62 4.40
CA ALA A 23 0.40 -10.88 5.00
C ALA A 23 1.42 -10.63 6.13
N GLY A 24 2.38 -9.73 5.90
CA GLY A 24 3.44 -9.44 6.86
C GLY A 24 2.95 -8.84 8.18
N LEU A 25 1.87 -8.04 8.17
CA LEU A 25 1.26 -7.50 9.38
C LEU A 25 0.07 -8.33 9.85
N GLY A 26 -0.78 -8.78 8.92
CA GLY A 26 -2.02 -9.49 9.24
C GLY A 26 -1.78 -10.88 9.85
N ILE A 27 -0.81 -11.64 9.33
CA ILE A 27 -0.52 -12.99 9.84
C ILE A 27 0.02 -12.93 11.28
N PRO A 28 1.05 -12.12 11.62
CA PRO A 28 1.55 -12.05 12.99
C PRO A 28 0.50 -11.54 13.99
N LEU A 29 -0.29 -10.52 13.61
CA LEU A 29 -1.35 -9.99 14.47
C LEU A 29 -2.45 -11.04 14.72
N GLY A 30 -2.84 -11.80 13.69
CA GLY A 30 -3.80 -12.89 13.80
C GLY A 30 -3.28 -14.04 14.67
N VAL A 31 -2.02 -14.44 14.48
CA VAL A 31 -1.36 -15.47 15.29
C VAL A 31 -1.25 -15.03 16.76
N LEU A 32 -0.89 -13.76 17.02
CA LEU A 32 -0.79 -13.23 18.38
C LEU A 32 -2.15 -13.20 19.09
N ALA A 33 -3.21 -12.78 18.39
CA ALA A 33 -4.57 -12.80 18.93
C ALA A 33 -5.03 -14.23 19.26
N ALA A 34 -4.76 -15.19 18.37
CA ALA A 34 -5.11 -16.59 18.58
C ALA A 34 -4.31 -17.23 19.72
N ALA A 35 -3.01 -16.92 19.84
CA ALA A 35 -2.15 -17.42 20.90
C ALA A 35 -2.53 -16.86 22.28
N ARG A 36 -3.00 -15.61 22.34
CA ARG A 36 -3.45 -14.94 23.57
C ARG A 36 -4.97 -14.77 23.60
N ARG A 37 -5.70 -15.86 23.36
CA ARG A 37 -7.16 -15.90 23.39
C ARG A 37 -7.71 -15.35 24.73
N ASN A 38 -8.78 -14.53 24.65
CA ASN A 38 -9.36 -13.77 25.79
C ASN A 38 -8.46 -12.67 26.39
N SER A 39 -7.38 -12.26 25.71
CA SER A 39 -6.59 -11.10 26.12
C SER A 39 -7.05 -9.81 25.43
N LEU A 40 -6.61 -8.65 25.92
CA LEU A 40 -6.86 -7.35 25.29
C LEU A 40 -6.46 -7.34 23.79
N SER A 41 -5.36 -8.01 23.42
CA SER A 41 -4.94 -8.11 22.01
C SER A 41 -5.93 -8.87 21.13
N ASP A 42 -6.58 -9.92 21.66
CA ASP A 42 -7.62 -10.67 20.93
C ASP A 42 -8.87 -9.81 20.71
N TYR A 43 -9.32 -9.09 21.74
CA TYR A 43 -10.45 -8.16 21.62
C TYR A 43 -10.20 -7.03 20.61
N VAL A 44 -9.02 -6.40 20.65
CA VAL A 44 -8.67 -5.32 19.72
C VAL A 44 -8.66 -5.82 18.28
N VAL A 45 -8.02 -6.97 18.00
CA VAL A 45 -7.98 -7.54 16.65
C VAL A 45 -9.39 -7.87 16.17
N ARG A 46 -10.24 -8.48 17.00
CA ARG A 46 -11.63 -8.79 16.63
C ARG A 46 -12.45 -7.54 16.32
N ILE A 47 -12.35 -6.50 17.15
CA ILE A 47 -13.07 -5.23 16.91
C ILE A 47 -12.63 -4.60 15.59
N ILE A 48 -11.32 -4.53 15.33
CA ILE A 48 -10.79 -3.97 14.08
C ILE A 48 -11.27 -4.80 12.88
N SER A 49 -11.22 -6.12 12.95
CA SER A 49 -11.70 -7.01 11.88
C SER A 49 -13.20 -6.84 11.60
N LEU A 50 -14.03 -6.75 12.65
CA LEU A 50 -15.46 -6.50 12.51
C LEU A 50 -15.76 -5.12 11.92
N ALA A 51 -15.09 -4.09 12.42
CA ALA A 51 -15.23 -2.73 11.92
C ALA A 51 -14.88 -2.65 10.43
N GLY A 52 -13.74 -3.22 10.04
CA GLY A 52 -13.29 -3.26 8.63
C GLY A 52 -14.22 -4.06 7.70
N TYR A 53 -14.86 -5.12 8.20
CA TYR A 53 -15.82 -5.89 7.41
C TYR A 53 -17.17 -5.17 7.27
N SER A 54 -17.60 -4.45 8.29
CA SER A 54 -18.89 -3.73 8.29
C SER A 54 -18.88 -2.37 7.59
N THR A 55 -17.70 -1.78 7.40
CA THR A 55 -17.58 -0.45 6.81
C THR A 55 -17.38 -0.52 5.31
N PRO A 56 -17.96 0.42 4.54
CA PRO A 56 -17.70 0.50 3.10
C PRO A 56 -16.22 0.70 2.80
N ILE A 57 -15.68 -0.06 1.84
CA ILE A 57 -14.24 -0.01 1.48
C ILE A 57 -13.77 1.40 1.11
N PHE A 58 -14.62 2.19 0.45
CA PHE A 58 -14.30 3.57 0.07
C PHE A 58 -14.09 4.47 1.31
N TRP A 59 -14.87 4.24 2.36
CA TRP A 59 -14.82 5.03 3.58
C TRP A 59 -13.53 4.75 4.34
N VAL A 60 -13.15 3.47 4.45
CA VAL A 60 -11.87 3.05 5.01
C VAL A 60 -10.70 3.66 4.22
N GLY A 61 -10.77 3.63 2.88
CA GLY A 61 -9.76 4.27 2.03
C GLY A 61 -9.65 5.78 2.27
N MET A 62 -10.79 6.48 2.38
CA MET A 62 -10.82 7.92 2.62
C MET A 62 -10.27 8.32 3.99
N ILE A 63 -10.66 7.59 5.05
CA ILE A 63 -10.11 7.81 6.40
C ILE A 63 -8.62 7.46 6.42
N GLY A 64 -8.20 6.40 5.71
CA GLY A 64 -6.80 6.06 5.52
C GLY A 64 -6.00 7.21 4.92
N LEU A 65 -6.49 7.82 3.84
CA LEU A 65 -5.86 9.01 3.26
C LEU A 65 -5.83 10.19 4.24
N LEU A 66 -6.94 10.48 4.95
CA LEU A 66 -6.96 11.58 5.93
C LEU A 66 -5.90 11.38 7.03
N VAL A 67 -5.77 10.16 7.56
CA VAL A 67 -4.86 9.87 8.66
C VAL A 67 -3.41 9.78 8.17
N PHE A 68 -3.13 8.95 7.16
CA PHE A 68 -1.76 8.66 6.74
C PHE A 68 -1.17 9.71 5.82
N TYR A 69 -1.97 10.33 4.96
CA TYR A 69 -1.50 11.40 4.09
C TYR A 69 -1.65 12.77 4.78
N ALA A 70 -2.85 13.16 5.23
CA ALA A 70 -3.08 14.53 5.71
C ALA A 70 -2.57 14.82 7.13
N TRP A 71 -2.66 13.87 8.06
CA TRP A 71 -2.26 14.09 9.46
C TRP A 71 -0.84 13.62 9.76
N LEU A 72 -0.48 12.40 9.34
CA LEU A 72 0.81 11.79 9.66
C LEU A 72 1.90 12.11 8.63
N GLY A 73 1.54 12.43 7.38
CA GLY A 73 2.49 12.64 6.29
C GLY A 73 3.34 11.40 5.98
N TRP A 74 2.82 10.20 6.26
CA TRP A 74 3.50 8.93 6.04
C TRP A 74 3.43 8.46 4.60
N VAL A 75 2.40 8.85 3.85
CA VAL A 75 2.11 8.39 2.48
C VAL A 75 2.18 9.59 1.53
N GLY A 76 2.62 9.37 0.30
CA GLY A 76 2.71 10.40 -0.75
C GLY A 76 1.35 10.85 -1.30
N GLY A 77 1.37 11.87 -2.17
CA GLY A 77 0.16 12.43 -2.76
C GLY A 77 -0.57 11.50 -3.72
N ALA A 78 -1.77 11.87 -4.17
CA ALA A 78 -2.50 11.06 -5.14
C ALA A 78 -1.72 10.88 -6.46
N GLY A 79 -1.34 9.65 -6.79
CA GLY A 79 -0.57 9.35 -8.01
C GLY A 79 0.20 8.03 -7.91
N ARG A 80 1.09 7.76 -8.87
CA ARG A 80 2.10 6.67 -8.77
C ARG A 80 3.43 7.14 -8.17
N VAL A 81 3.69 8.44 -8.29
CA VAL A 81 4.80 9.19 -7.69
C VAL A 81 4.34 10.63 -7.54
N ASP A 82 5.02 11.40 -6.70
CA ASP A 82 4.76 12.83 -6.56
C ASP A 82 4.89 13.55 -7.90
N LEU A 83 4.07 14.60 -8.10
CA LEU A 83 4.01 15.36 -9.34
C LEU A 83 5.35 15.94 -9.79
N GLY A 84 6.26 16.24 -8.85
CA GLY A 84 7.61 16.72 -9.15
C GLY A 84 8.60 15.63 -9.56
N LEU A 85 8.25 14.36 -9.39
CA LEU A 85 9.05 13.18 -9.73
C LEU A 85 8.51 12.43 -10.95
N ASP A 86 7.28 12.74 -11.37
CA ASP A 86 6.67 12.11 -12.54
C ASP A 86 7.46 12.46 -13.82
N GLY A 87 7.76 11.44 -14.62
CA GLY A 87 8.57 11.57 -15.83
C GLY A 87 10.09 11.65 -15.65
N ILE A 88 10.63 11.67 -14.43
CA ILE A 88 12.10 11.66 -14.20
C ILE A 88 12.74 10.34 -14.63
N VAL A 89 12.03 9.23 -14.40
CA VAL A 89 12.51 7.88 -14.73
C VAL A 89 11.82 7.41 -16.02
N PRO A 90 12.58 6.99 -17.06
CA PRO A 90 11.99 6.47 -18.28
C PRO A 90 11.31 5.12 -18.01
N ARG A 91 10.06 4.98 -18.46
CA ARG A 91 9.30 3.73 -18.36
C ARG A 91 9.91 2.67 -19.27
N ARG A 92 10.48 1.62 -18.69
CA ARG A 92 11.07 0.49 -19.44
C ARG A 92 10.25 -0.78 -19.26
N THR A 93 10.00 -1.15 -18.00
CA THR A 93 9.21 -2.34 -17.65
C THR A 93 7.76 -2.00 -17.33
N GLY A 94 7.49 -0.74 -16.99
CA GLY A 94 6.17 -0.29 -16.55
C GLY A 94 5.94 -0.46 -15.03
N LEU A 95 6.84 -1.15 -14.33
CA LEU A 95 6.93 -1.22 -12.88
C LEU A 95 7.76 -0.02 -12.40
N MET A 96 7.15 0.89 -11.65
CA MET A 96 7.80 2.16 -11.33
C MET A 96 8.97 1.96 -10.35
N THR A 97 8.81 1.08 -9.37
CA THR A 97 9.86 0.69 -8.42
C THR A 97 11.05 0.04 -9.12
N VAL A 98 10.81 -0.89 -10.04
CA VAL A 98 11.88 -1.57 -10.79
C VAL A 98 12.58 -0.59 -11.74
N ASP A 99 11.82 0.22 -12.47
CA ASP A 99 12.38 1.22 -13.38
C ASP A 99 13.20 2.27 -12.60
N ALA A 100 12.75 2.67 -11.40
CA ALA A 100 13.49 3.60 -10.54
C ALA A 100 14.80 3.00 -9.99
N LEU A 101 14.79 1.72 -9.64
CA LEU A 101 15.98 0.99 -9.20
C LEU A 101 16.98 0.85 -10.36
N LEU A 102 16.51 0.51 -11.56
CA LEU A 102 17.34 0.42 -12.78
C LEU A 102 17.93 1.77 -13.19
N ALA A 103 17.20 2.87 -12.98
CA ALA A 103 17.68 4.22 -13.21
C ALA A 103 18.61 4.74 -12.10
N GLY A 104 18.83 3.98 -11.03
CA GLY A 104 19.67 4.39 -9.89
C GLY A 104 19.07 5.55 -9.08
N ASN A 105 17.77 5.81 -9.19
CA ASN A 105 17.12 6.94 -8.55
C ASN A 105 16.41 6.52 -7.26
N GLY A 106 17.16 6.51 -6.15
CA GLY A 106 16.66 6.12 -4.84
C GLY A 106 15.50 6.99 -4.32
N ARG A 107 15.42 8.26 -4.75
CA ARG A 107 14.32 9.17 -4.38
C ARG A 107 13.00 8.73 -5.00
N VAL A 108 13.02 8.43 -6.30
CA VAL A 108 11.83 7.94 -7.03
C VAL A 108 11.46 6.53 -6.57
N PHE A 109 12.44 5.69 -6.26
CA PHE A 109 12.19 4.35 -5.71
C PHE A 109 11.44 4.40 -4.38
N TRP A 110 11.93 5.19 -3.42
CA TRP A 110 11.26 5.33 -2.13
C TRP A 110 9.88 5.97 -2.27
N ASN A 111 9.75 6.97 -3.14
CA ASN A 111 8.47 7.60 -3.41
C ASN A 111 7.46 6.62 -4.02
N ALA A 112 7.87 5.80 -4.99
CA ALA A 112 7.00 4.78 -5.60
C ALA A 112 6.56 3.67 -4.63
N ILE A 113 7.22 3.51 -3.48
CA ILE A 113 6.81 2.55 -2.43
C ILE A 113 5.75 3.16 -1.52
N ILE A 114 5.85 4.46 -1.27
CA ILE A 114 5.10 5.14 -0.23
C ILE A 114 3.94 5.98 -0.76
N THR A 115 3.84 6.12 -2.09
CA THR A 115 2.80 6.83 -2.83
C THR A 115 1.86 5.81 -3.46
#